data_AF-A0A8S9K8F7-F1
#
_entry.id   AF-A0A8S9K8F7-F1
#
_cell.length_a   1.000
_cell.length_b   1.000
_cell.length_c   1.000
_cell.angle_alpha   90.00
_cell.angle_beta   90.00
_cell.angle_gamma   90.00
#
_symmetry.space_group_name_H-M   'P 1'
#
loop_
_entity.id
_entity.type
_entity.pdbx_description
1 polymer ?
#
loop_
_entity_poly.entity_id
_entity_poly.type
_entity_poly.pdbx_seq_one_letter_code
_entity_poly.pdbx_strand_id
1 'polypeptide(L)'
;MHFVYLCCGCGNVNWAKRLKCNVCNTNKTGQNECGVRRGRGGGYKELDDQELEETKRRRREAEEVLMMRLESDLAKVLLAACRGELKGVTLDWSRDSAMVVVMASRGYPGAYEKGSIIRNLEEAERVAPGVKVFHAGTGLDEEGNVVASGGRVLGVTAKGRDLEEARERVYTAVGQINWPGGFFRSDIGWRALLQKQVASKD
;
A
#
# COMPACT_ATOMS: atom_id res chain seq x y z
N MET A 1 -8.79 1.52 18.25
CA MET A 1 -7.79 1.68 19.34
C MET A 1 -7.30 3.11 19.35
N HIS A 2 -7.41 3.84 20.48
CA HIS A 2 -6.98 5.24 20.58
C HIS A 2 -5.46 5.31 20.38
N PHE A 3 -5.00 6.01 19.34
CA PHE A 3 -3.56 6.17 19.04
C PHE A 3 -2.84 7.06 20.05
N VAL A 4 -3.60 7.84 20.82
CA VAL A 4 -3.09 8.78 21.82
C VAL A 4 -3.93 8.76 23.09
N TYR A 5 -3.35 9.21 24.21
CA TYR A 5 -4.05 9.46 25.47
C TYR A 5 -3.71 10.85 25.99
N LEU A 6 -4.66 11.48 26.70
CA LEU A 6 -4.43 12.74 27.40
C LEU A 6 -3.82 12.45 28.78
N CYS A 7 -2.71 13.10 29.11
CA CYS A 7 -2.10 12.99 30.43
C CYS A 7 -2.97 13.71 31.47
N CYS A 8 -3.32 13.03 32.57
CA CYS A 8 -4.07 13.62 33.68
C CYS A 8 -3.27 14.67 34.48
N GLY A 9 -1.93 14.58 34.49
CA GLY A 9 -1.08 15.50 35.25
C GLY A 9 -0.90 16.88 34.60
N CYS A 10 -0.68 16.92 33.28
CA CYS A 10 -0.37 18.17 32.57
C CYS A 10 -1.24 18.45 31.33
N GLY A 11 -2.20 17.58 31.01
CA GLY A 11 -3.02 17.73 29.81
C GLY A 11 -2.28 17.46 28.50
N ASN A 12 -1.01 17.01 28.51
CA ASN A 12 -0.30 16.70 27.28
C ASN A 12 -0.84 15.44 26.58
N VAL A 13 -0.94 15.47 25.26
CA VAL A 13 -1.34 14.32 24.43
C VAL A 13 -0.12 13.44 24.16
N ASN A 14 -0.19 12.17 24.55
CA ASN A 14 0.88 11.19 24.44
C ASN A 14 0.48 10.02 23.54
N TRP A 15 1.45 9.40 22.88
CA TRP A 15 1.22 8.15 22.14
C TRP A 15 0.73 7.02 23.07
N ALA A 16 -0.29 6.28 22.65
CA ALA A 16 -0.96 5.28 23.47
C ALA A 16 -0.06 4.15 24.01
N LYS A 17 1.05 3.85 23.33
CA LYS A 17 2.06 2.87 23.76
C LYS A 17 2.97 3.35 24.91
N ARG A 18 3.01 4.65 25.22
CA ARG A 18 3.84 5.18 26.32
C ARG A 18 3.16 4.95 27.67
N LEU A 19 3.90 4.42 28.64
CA LEU A 19 3.45 4.25 30.04
C LEU A 19 3.58 5.53 30.88
N LYS A 20 4.42 6.48 30.44
CA LYS A 20 4.65 7.77 31.11
C LYS A 20 4.50 8.93 30.14
N CYS A 21 4.04 10.07 30.64
CA CYS A 21 3.99 11.29 29.86
C CYS A 21 5.40 11.75 29.48
N ASN A 22 5.62 12.10 28.21
CA ASN A 22 6.90 12.64 27.73
C ASN A 22 7.24 14.06 28.26
N VAL A 23 6.28 14.75 28.90
CA VAL A 23 6.47 16.10 29.44
C VAL A 23 6.63 16.07 30.96
N CYS A 24 5.64 15.57 31.68
CA CYS A 24 5.63 15.62 33.15
C CYS A 24 5.99 14.29 33.82
N ASN A 25 6.34 13.26 33.04
CA ASN A 25 6.70 11.91 33.51
C ASN A 25 5.62 11.21 34.36
N THR A 26 4.41 11.76 34.43
CA THR A 26 3.25 11.19 35.14
C THR A 26 2.88 9.85 34.49
N ASN A 27 2.60 8.85 35.32
CA ASN A 27 2.18 7.52 34.86
C ASN A 27 0.81 7.62 34.17
N LYS A 28 0.66 6.86 33.09
CA LYS A 28 -0.62 6.66 32.43
C LYS A 28 -1.55 5.92 33.39
N THR A 29 -2.64 6.57 33.79
CA THR A 29 -3.66 5.95 34.63
C THR A 29 -4.39 4.85 33.85
N GLY A 30 -4.76 3.77 34.55
CA GLY A 30 -5.57 2.70 33.98
C GLY A 30 -6.88 3.26 33.43
N GLN A 31 -7.42 2.62 32.39
CA GLN A 31 -8.67 3.06 31.76
C GLN A 31 -9.74 3.27 32.85
N ASN A 32 -10.29 4.50 32.91
CA ASN A 32 -11.64 4.88 33.36
C ASN A 32 -11.74 6.09 34.31
N GLU A 33 -10.64 6.72 34.72
CA GLU A 33 -10.72 7.81 35.72
C GLU A 33 -10.71 9.25 35.17
N CYS A 34 -10.59 9.46 33.86
CA CYS A 34 -10.62 10.81 33.28
C CYS A 34 -11.72 10.98 32.21
N GLY A 35 -12.95 11.18 32.66
CA GLY A 35 -13.98 11.91 31.92
C GLY A 35 -14.77 11.13 30.86
N VAL A 36 -16.07 11.41 30.81
CA VAL A 36 -17.05 10.84 29.87
C VAL A 36 -16.68 11.20 28.42
N ARG A 37 -16.49 10.18 27.59
CA ARG A 37 -16.34 10.31 26.14
C ARG A 37 -17.59 10.92 25.52
N ARG A 38 -17.58 12.20 25.15
CA ARG A 38 -18.55 12.77 24.21
C ARG A 38 -17.90 12.90 22.84
N GLY A 39 -18.10 11.88 22.02
CA GLY A 39 -17.72 11.88 20.62
C GLY A 39 -18.36 10.70 19.91
N ARG A 40 -19.27 10.98 18.97
CA ARG A 40 -19.78 10.01 18.00
C ARG A 40 -18.69 9.77 16.94
N GLY A 41 -17.68 8.98 17.28
CA GLY A 41 -16.65 8.53 16.36
C GLY A 41 -16.72 7.01 16.29
N GLY A 42 -17.51 6.48 15.36
CA GLY A 42 -17.51 5.06 15.02
C GLY A 42 -16.15 4.66 14.48
N GLY A 43 -15.37 3.92 15.27
CA GLY A 43 -14.06 3.42 14.88
C GLY A 43 -14.08 1.90 14.85
N TYR A 44 -13.86 1.35 13.66
CA TYR A 44 -13.41 0.00 13.30
C TYR A 44 -13.80 -1.13 14.28
N LYS A 45 -14.62 -2.07 13.79
CA LYS A 45 -14.74 -3.42 14.38
C LYS A 45 -13.33 -3.93 14.71
N GLU A 46 -13.17 -4.47 15.91
CA GLU A 46 -11.95 -5.18 16.31
C GLU A 46 -11.78 -6.36 15.37
N LEU A 47 -10.98 -6.16 14.33
CA LEU A 47 -10.55 -7.20 13.41
C LEU A 47 -9.53 -8.06 14.16
N ASP A 48 -9.61 -9.38 14.01
CA ASP A 48 -8.60 -10.27 14.59
C ASP A 48 -7.22 -10.03 13.95
N ASP A 49 -6.16 -10.58 14.55
CA ASP A 49 -4.78 -10.38 14.05
C ASP A 49 -4.59 -10.88 12.61
N GLN A 50 -5.35 -11.88 12.18
CA GLN A 50 -5.33 -12.42 10.83
C GLN A 50 -6.01 -11.48 9.83
N GLU A 51 -7.18 -10.93 10.20
CA GLU A 51 -7.89 -9.89 9.44
C GLU A 51 -7.10 -8.58 9.40
N LEU A 52 -6.32 -8.26 10.43
CA LEU A 52 -5.42 -7.11 10.45
C LEU A 52 -4.26 -7.31 9.47
N GLU A 53 -3.61 -8.48 9.48
CA GLU A 53 -2.57 -8.80 8.50
C GLU A 53 -3.12 -8.85 7.07
N GLU A 54 -4.33 -9.37 6.87
CA GLU A 54 -4.99 -9.32 5.57
C GLU A 54 -5.35 -7.89 5.15
N THR A 55 -5.75 -7.04 6.10
CA THR A 55 -6.02 -5.62 5.85
C THR A 55 -4.72 -4.87 5.51
N LYS A 56 -3.63 -5.10 6.23
CA LYS A 56 -2.31 -4.56 5.89
C LYS A 56 -1.86 -5.05 4.51
N ARG A 57 -2.11 -6.33 4.21
CA ARG A 57 -1.82 -6.94 2.91
C ARG A 57 -2.54 -6.24 1.77
N ARG A 58 -3.86 -6.02 1.90
CA ARG A 58 -4.70 -5.30 0.93
C ARG A 58 -4.30 -3.83 0.79
N ARG A 59 -3.94 -3.17 1.90
CA ARG A 59 -3.49 -1.77 1.89
C ARG A 59 -2.19 -1.56 1.12
N ARG A 60 -1.22 -2.47 1.24
CA ARG A 60 0.05 -2.37 0.51
C ARG A 60 -0.14 -2.37 -1.01
N GLU A 61 -1.02 -3.24 -1.51
CA GLU A 61 -1.32 -3.31 -2.95
C GLU A 61 -2.10 -2.07 -3.44
N ALA A 62 -2.99 -1.54 -2.60
CA ALA A 62 -3.69 -0.28 -2.90
C ALA A 62 -2.75 0.95 -2.86
N GLU A 63 -1.71 0.92 -2.04
CA GLU A 63 -0.73 2.00 -1.90
C GLU A 63 0.06 2.23 -3.19
N GLU A 64 0.52 1.15 -3.85
CA GLU A 64 1.26 1.24 -5.12
C GLU A 64 0.45 1.96 -6.22
N VAL A 65 -0.85 1.69 -6.30
CA VAL A 65 -1.78 2.35 -7.24
C VAL A 65 -2.03 3.81 -6.86
N LEU A 66 -2.21 4.10 -5.57
CA LEU A 66 -2.44 5.46 -5.10
C LEU A 66 -1.22 6.34 -5.33
N MET A 67 -0.03 5.83 -5.02
CA MET A 67 1.23 6.56 -5.19
C MET A 67 1.53 6.89 -6.65
N MET A 68 1.15 6.01 -7.60
CA MET A 68 1.24 6.31 -9.03
C MET A 68 0.31 7.42 -9.51
N ARG A 69 -0.69 7.79 -8.71
CA ARG A 69 -1.66 8.87 -9.00
C ARG A 69 -1.41 10.13 -8.19
N LEU A 70 -0.53 10.12 -7.20
CA LEU A 70 -0.24 11.29 -6.39
C LEU A 70 0.64 12.27 -7.17
N GLU A 71 0.14 13.47 -7.42
CA GLU A 71 0.89 14.53 -8.12
C GLU A 71 1.58 15.48 -7.13
N SER A 72 1.08 15.57 -5.89
CA SER A 72 1.72 16.33 -4.83
C SER A 72 3.03 15.70 -4.34
N ASP A 73 3.94 16.56 -3.87
CA ASP A 73 5.20 16.15 -3.26
C ASP A 73 4.97 15.49 -1.89
N LEU A 74 5.07 14.16 -1.86
CA LEU A 74 4.87 13.37 -0.64
C LEU A 74 5.82 13.79 0.48
N ALA A 75 7.07 14.17 0.19
CA ALA A 75 8.04 14.52 1.21
C ALA A 75 7.62 15.77 1.98
N LYS A 76 7.05 16.77 1.28
CA LYS A 76 6.48 17.97 1.91
C LYS A 76 5.29 17.64 2.79
N VAL A 77 4.40 16.77 2.33
CA VAL A 77 3.22 16.34 3.09
C VAL A 77 3.62 15.60 4.37
N LEU A 78 4.58 14.67 4.27
CA LEU A 78 5.10 13.94 5.41
C LEU A 78 5.84 14.86 6.39
N LEU A 79 6.59 15.85 5.89
CA LEU A 79 7.25 16.84 6.73
C LEU A 79 6.24 17.70 7.49
N ALA A 80 5.17 18.16 6.83
CA ALA A 80 4.07 18.88 7.47
C ALA A 80 3.39 18.01 8.54
N ALA A 81 3.19 16.70 8.27
CA ALA A 81 2.67 15.75 9.25
C ALA A 81 3.55 15.65 10.49
N CYS A 82 4.86 15.53 10.32
CA CYS A 82 5.82 15.49 11.42
C CYS A 82 5.81 16.76 12.28
N ARG A 83 5.46 17.91 11.69
CA ARG A 83 5.38 19.22 12.39
C ARG A 83 3.99 19.52 12.95
N GLY A 84 2.99 18.67 12.70
CA GLY A 84 1.59 18.95 13.07
C GLY A 84 0.93 20.03 12.21
N GLU A 85 1.50 20.33 11.05
CA GLU A 85 1.10 21.40 10.12
C GLU A 85 0.23 20.90 8.96
N LEU A 86 -0.41 19.73 9.10
CA LEU A 86 -1.29 19.18 8.06
C LEU A 86 -2.53 20.03 7.76
N LYS A 87 -2.89 20.94 8.66
CA LYS A 87 -4.04 21.81 8.48
C LYS A 87 -3.80 22.74 7.28
N GLY A 88 -4.59 22.55 6.23
CA GLY A 88 -4.48 23.33 4.98
C GLY A 88 -3.60 22.70 3.90
N VAL A 89 -3.00 21.54 4.16
CA VAL A 89 -2.33 20.75 3.12
C VAL A 89 -3.38 20.07 2.24
N THR A 90 -3.33 20.33 0.94
CA THR A 90 -4.14 19.64 -0.07
C THR A 90 -3.29 18.64 -0.84
N LEU A 91 -3.93 17.56 -1.31
CA LEU A 91 -3.30 16.57 -2.17
C LEU A 91 -3.95 16.62 -3.55
N ASP A 92 -3.11 16.75 -4.56
CA ASP A 92 -3.47 16.71 -5.96
C ASP A 92 -3.30 15.29 -6.47
N TRP A 93 -4.34 14.81 -7.16
CA TRP A 93 -4.42 13.45 -7.66
C TRP A 93 -4.70 13.47 -9.15
N SER A 94 -3.98 12.61 -9.86
CA SER A 94 -4.18 12.40 -11.28
C SER A 94 -5.59 11.85 -11.56
N ARG A 95 -6.22 12.40 -12.60
CA ARG A 95 -7.50 11.87 -13.13
C ARG A 95 -7.32 10.53 -13.83
N ASP A 96 -6.10 10.25 -14.28
CA ASP A 96 -5.71 8.99 -14.87
C ASP A 96 -5.97 7.82 -13.92
N SER A 97 -6.28 6.66 -14.51
CA SER A 97 -6.44 5.41 -13.80
C SER A 97 -5.10 4.70 -13.66
N ALA A 98 -4.95 3.94 -12.57
CA ALA A 98 -3.79 3.08 -12.38
C ALA A 98 -4.26 1.67 -11.97
N MET A 99 -3.51 0.66 -12.42
CA MET A 99 -3.76 -0.75 -12.10
C MET A 99 -2.44 -1.42 -11.70
N VAL A 100 -2.50 -2.23 -10.64
CA VAL A 100 -1.39 -3.07 -10.19
C VAL A 100 -1.71 -4.54 -10.42
N VAL A 101 -0.72 -5.29 -10.92
CA VAL A 101 -0.72 -6.75 -10.98
C VAL A 101 0.42 -7.26 -10.09
N VAL A 102 0.06 -8.04 -9.08
CA VAL A 102 1.04 -8.68 -8.20
C VAL A 102 1.53 -9.97 -8.85
N MET A 103 2.85 -10.12 -8.93
CA MET A 103 3.50 -11.39 -9.27
C MET A 103 3.98 -12.08 -7.99
N ALA A 104 3.66 -13.36 -7.86
CA ALA A 104 3.93 -14.17 -6.69
C ALA A 104 4.69 -15.45 -7.06
N SER A 105 5.45 -15.99 -6.11
CA SER A 105 6.22 -17.23 -6.28
C SER A 105 5.27 -18.41 -6.39
N ARG A 106 5.49 -19.32 -7.35
CA ARG A 106 4.67 -20.53 -7.50
C ARG A 106 4.58 -21.29 -6.18
N GLY A 107 3.36 -21.73 -5.84
CA GLY A 107 3.06 -22.38 -4.57
C GLY A 107 2.51 -21.45 -3.50
N TYR A 108 2.66 -20.12 -3.63
CA TYR A 108 2.00 -19.14 -2.77
C TYR A 108 0.46 -19.29 -2.80
N PRO A 109 -0.25 -19.24 -1.65
CA PRO A 109 0.22 -18.87 -0.31
C PRO A 109 0.83 -20.01 0.53
N GLY A 110 0.94 -21.22 -0.02
CA GLY A 110 1.59 -22.37 0.62
C GLY A 110 3.12 -22.33 0.51
N ALA A 111 3.74 -23.51 0.42
CA ALA A 111 5.19 -23.61 0.26
C ALA A 111 5.62 -23.13 -1.13
N TYR A 112 6.69 -22.33 -1.19
CA TYR A 112 7.26 -21.80 -2.43
C TYR A 112 8.78 -21.80 -2.35
N GLU A 113 9.43 -21.92 -3.51
CA GLU A 113 10.87 -21.85 -3.63
C GLU A 113 11.35 -20.39 -3.57
N LYS A 114 12.53 -20.19 -2.99
CA LYS A 114 13.24 -18.90 -2.94
C LYS A 114 14.50 -18.98 -3.80
N GLY A 115 15.02 -17.81 -4.18
CA GLY A 115 16.26 -17.70 -4.96
C GLY A 115 16.08 -17.78 -6.47
N SER A 116 14.85 -17.94 -6.97
CA SER A 116 14.61 -17.95 -8.42
C SER A 116 14.91 -16.58 -9.02
N ILE A 117 15.73 -16.55 -10.08
CA ILE A 117 16.15 -15.33 -10.76
C ILE A 117 14.99 -14.69 -11.52
N ILE A 118 14.92 -13.36 -11.44
CA ILE A 118 13.95 -12.50 -12.12
C ILE A 118 14.71 -11.64 -13.12
N ARG A 119 14.31 -11.66 -14.38
CA ARG A 119 14.95 -10.90 -15.47
C ARG A 119 13.96 -9.97 -16.17
N ASN A 120 14.51 -9.08 -16.98
CA ASN A 120 13.78 -8.14 -17.84
C ASN A 120 12.93 -7.10 -17.08
N LEU A 121 13.33 -6.73 -15.86
CA LEU A 121 12.57 -5.76 -15.06
C LEU A 121 12.59 -4.36 -15.68
N GLU A 122 13.72 -3.94 -16.23
CA GLU A 122 13.83 -2.62 -16.85
C GLU A 122 13.09 -2.56 -18.19
N GLU A 123 13.17 -3.64 -18.99
CA GLU A 123 12.41 -3.80 -20.23
C GLU A 123 10.91 -3.69 -19.96
N ALA A 124 10.44 -4.29 -18.87
CA ALA A 124 9.06 -4.20 -18.41
C ALA A 124 8.65 -2.78 -17.99
N GLU A 125 9.57 -1.94 -17.51
CA GLU A 125 9.26 -0.52 -17.27
C GLU A 125 9.27 0.32 -18.56
N ARG A 126 10.02 -0.10 -19.59
CA ARG A 126 10.21 0.65 -20.84
C ARG A 126 9.15 0.38 -21.92
N VAL A 127 8.38 -0.70 -21.81
CA VAL A 127 7.35 -1.09 -22.81
C VAL A 127 6.28 -0.02 -23.04
N ALA A 128 5.92 0.75 -22.02
CA ALA A 128 4.90 1.79 -22.13
C ALA A 128 5.14 2.91 -21.11
N PRO A 129 4.73 4.15 -21.40
CA PRO A 129 4.83 5.24 -20.44
C PRO A 129 3.95 4.97 -19.22
N GLY A 130 4.45 5.35 -18.04
CA GLY A 130 3.71 5.22 -16.78
C GLY A 130 3.65 3.80 -16.23
N VAL A 131 4.54 2.90 -16.65
CA VAL A 131 4.75 1.60 -16.03
C VAL A 131 5.85 1.70 -14.98
N LYS A 132 5.63 1.06 -13.83
CA LYS A 132 6.61 0.93 -12.75
C LYS A 132 6.55 -0.47 -12.15
N VAL A 133 7.71 -1.05 -11.87
CA VAL A 133 7.83 -2.31 -11.14
C VAL A 133 8.27 -2.01 -9.70
N PHE A 134 7.39 -2.34 -8.75
CA PHE A 134 7.69 -2.23 -7.32
C PHE A 134 8.22 -3.56 -6.79
N HIS A 135 9.32 -3.48 -6.05
CA HIS A 135 9.94 -4.63 -5.41
C HIS A 135 9.29 -4.88 -4.04
N ALA A 136 8.77 -6.10 -3.83
CA ALA A 136 8.16 -6.50 -2.57
C ALA A 136 9.01 -7.53 -1.83
N GLY A 137 9.13 -8.72 -2.39
CA GLY A 137 9.85 -9.86 -1.81
C GLY A 137 10.99 -10.28 -2.70
N THR A 138 11.88 -9.34 -3.03
CA THR A 138 13.08 -9.58 -3.84
C THR A 138 14.34 -9.47 -3.00
N GLY A 139 15.44 -10.05 -3.46
CA GLY A 139 16.79 -9.84 -2.96
C GLY A 139 17.79 -9.77 -4.11
N LEU A 140 19.07 -9.64 -3.78
CA LEU A 140 20.18 -9.81 -4.72
C LEU A 140 20.94 -11.08 -4.36
N ASP A 141 21.34 -11.85 -5.37
CA ASP A 141 22.29 -12.95 -5.19
C ASP A 141 23.75 -12.46 -5.18
N GLU A 142 24.70 -13.40 -5.03
CA GLU A 142 26.14 -13.10 -5.00
C GLU A 142 26.67 -12.51 -6.31
N GLU A 143 25.97 -12.74 -7.42
CA GLU A 143 26.31 -12.24 -8.76
C GLU A 143 25.64 -10.88 -9.05
N GLY A 144 24.79 -10.39 -8.14
CA GLY A 144 24.04 -9.16 -8.29
C GLY A 144 22.74 -9.28 -9.07
N ASN A 145 22.27 -10.50 -9.37
CA ASN A 145 20.98 -10.70 -10.01
C ASN A 145 19.82 -10.49 -9.02
N VAL A 146 18.69 -10.00 -9.52
CA VAL A 146 17.46 -9.91 -8.73
C VAL A 146 16.84 -11.30 -8.58
N VAL A 147 16.58 -11.72 -7.34
CA VAL A 147 16.00 -13.02 -7.01
C VAL A 147 14.73 -12.89 -6.17
N ALA A 148 13.82 -13.85 -6.28
CA ALA A 148 12.63 -13.93 -5.43
C ALA A 148 12.99 -14.42 -4.01
N SER A 149 12.69 -13.63 -2.98
CA SER A 149 12.97 -13.94 -1.56
C SER A 149 11.69 -14.13 -0.71
N GLY A 150 10.51 -13.81 -1.27
CA GLY A 150 9.21 -13.86 -0.60
C GLY A 150 8.10 -14.51 -1.43
N GLY A 151 6.89 -14.56 -0.85
CA GLY A 151 5.71 -15.12 -1.52
C GLY A 151 5.10 -14.17 -2.56
N ARG A 152 4.88 -12.90 -2.19
CA ARG A 152 4.59 -11.81 -3.15
C ARG A 152 5.89 -11.09 -3.44
N VAL A 153 6.23 -10.97 -4.72
CA VAL A 153 7.60 -10.64 -5.14
C VAL A 153 7.65 -9.31 -5.85
N LEU A 154 6.76 -9.06 -6.81
CA LEU A 154 6.68 -7.82 -7.57
C LEU A 154 5.26 -7.27 -7.58
N GLY A 155 5.14 -5.94 -7.58
CA GLY A 155 3.93 -5.20 -7.92
C GLY A 155 4.16 -4.44 -9.22
N VAL A 156 3.63 -4.92 -10.34
CA VAL A 156 3.75 -4.22 -11.63
C VAL A 156 2.57 -3.27 -11.73
N THR A 157 2.82 -1.98 -11.78
CA THR A 157 1.77 -0.95 -11.84
C THR A 157 1.87 -0.16 -13.13
N ALA A 158 0.74 0.05 -13.80
CA ALA A 158 0.66 0.92 -14.97
C ALA A 158 -0.39 2.01 -14.76
N LYS A 159 -0.08 3.22 -15.23
CA LYS A 159 -1.01 4.35 -15.36
C LYS A 159 -1.48 4.47 -16.81
N GLY A 160 -2.76 4.78 -17.00
CA GLY A 160 -3.40 5.05 -18.29
C GLY A 160 -4.51 6.09 -18.16
N ARG A 161 -4.95 6.67 -19.27
CA ARG A 161 -6.04 7.66 -19.29
C ARG A 161 -7.33 7.07 -18.72
N ASP A 162 -7.53 5.78 -18.89
CA ASP A 162 -8.60 5.02 -18.27
C ASP A 162 -8.15 3.61 -17.84
N LEU A 163 -9.09 2.85 -17.28
CA LEU A 163 -8.82 1.54 -16.71
C LEU A 163 -8.46 0.51 -17.79
N GLU A 164 -9.04 0.61 -18.97
CA GLU A 164 -8.73 -0.22 -20.13
C GLU A 164 -7.26 -0.05 -20.55
N GLU A 165 -6.82 1.19 -20.73
CA GLU A 165 -5.43 1.49 -21.10
C GLU A 165 -4.44 1.10 -19.99
N ALA A 166 -4.78 1.35 -18.72
CA ALA A 166 -3.96 0.90 -17.60
C ALA A 166 -3.85 -0.63 -17.56
N ARG A 167 -4.96 -1.34 -17.85
CA ARG A 167 -4.99 -2.81 -17.92
C ARG A 167 -4.12 -3.35 -19.05
N GLU A 168 -4.24 -2.78 -20.25
CA GLU A 168 -3.42 -3.20 -21.38
C GLU A 168 -1.93 -3.04 -21.06
N ARG A 169 -1.53 -1.85 -20.61
CA ARG A 169 -0.13 -1.55 -20.28
C ARG A 169 0.45 -2.47 -19.22
N VAL A 170 -0.30 -2.73 -18.13
CA VAL A 170 0.21 -3.59 -17.05
C VAL A 170 0.40 -5.03 -17.51
N TYR A 171 -0.50 -5.58 -18.33
CA TYR A 171 -0.34 -6.95 -18.83
C TYR A 171 0.73 -7.06 -19.91
N THR A 172 0.93 -6.03 -20.74
CA THR A 172 2.07 -5.99 -21.67
C THR A 172 3.40 -5.96 -20.90
N ALA A 173 3.48 -5.18 -19.82
CA ALA A 173 4.66 -5.14 -18.95
C ALA A 173 4.94 -6.45 -18.22
N VAL A 174 3.91 -7.06 -17.62
CA VAL A 174 4.04 -8.38 -16.99
C VAL A 174 4.51 -9.42 -18.00
N GLY A 175 4.08 -9.33 -19.27
CA GLY A 175 4.52 -10.21 -20.35
C GLY A 175 6.00 -10.07 -20.73
N GLN A 176 6.66 -8.95 -20.41
CA GLN A 176 8.09 -8.76 -20.64
C GLN A 176 8.96 -9.40 -19.56
N ILE A 177 8.44 -9.54 -18.33
CA ILE A 177 9.19 -10.05 -17.18
C ILE A 177 9.47 -11.54 -17.37
N ASN A 178 10.74 -11.88 -17.43
CA ASN A 178 11.17 -13.27 -17.49
C ASN A 178 11.40 -13.80 -16.07
N TRP A 179 10.36 -14.42 -15.52
CA TRP A 179 10.42 -15.10 -14.23
C TRP A 179 9.64 -16.42 -14.25
N PRO A 180 10.31 -17.54 -14.60
CA PRO A 180 9.66 -18.84 -14.67
C PRO A 180 9.12 -19.34 -13.33
N GLY A 181 9.70 -18.91 -12.21
CA GLY A 181 9.24 -19.23 -10.85
C GLY A 181 8.01 -18.44 -10.40
N GLY A 182 7.54 -17.49 -11.20
CA GLY A 182 6.42 -16.61 -10.86
C GLY A 182 5.09 -17.03 -11.47
N PHE A 183 4.00 -16.51 -10.89
CA PHE A 183 2.68 -16.48 -11.50
C PHE A 183 1.96 -15.19 -11.13
N PHE A 184 0.90 -14.87 -11.89
CA PHE A 184 0.04 -13.72 -11.66
C PHE A 184 -1.39 -14.05 -12.10
N ARG A 185 -2.33 -13.21 -11.70
CA ARG A 185 -3.73 -13.29 -12.16
C ARG A 185 -3.94 -12.43 -13.40
N SER A 186 -4.70 -12.92 -14.36
CA SER A 186 -5.03 -12.22 -15.63
C SER A 186 -6.37 -11.47 -15.60
N ASP A 187 -7.11 -11.55 -14.49
CA ASP A 187 -8.46 -11.00 -14.35
C ASP A 187 -8.50 -9.71 -13.52
N ILE A 188 -7.38 -9.14 -13.08
CA ILE A 188 -7.39 -7.92 -12.27
C ILE A 188 -8.14 -6.78 -12.99
N GLY A 189 -9.09 -6.16 -12.30
CA GLY A 189 -9.93 -5.07 -12.81
C GLY A 189 -11.18 -5.50 -13.60
N TRP A 190 -11.42 -6.79 -13.84
CA TRP A 190 -12.52 -7.26 -14.72
C TRP A 190 -13.91 -6.72 -14.35
N ARG A 191 -14.24 -6.66 -13.05
CA ARG A 191 -15.54 -6.16 -12.58
C ARG A 191 -15.75 -4.67 -12.86
N ALA A 192 -14.70 -3.87 -12.73
CA ALA A 192 -14.77 -2.43 -12.95
C ALA A 192 -14.93 -2.10 -14.45
N LEU A 193 -14.32 -2.90 -15.33
CA LEU A 193 -14.46 -2.76 -16.78
C LEU A 193 -15.89 -3.09 -17.26
N LEU A 194 -16.52 -4.12 -16.68
CA LEU A 194 -17.91 -4.45 -16.99
C LEU A 194 -18.89 -3.33 -16.60
N GLN A 195 -18.64 -2.64 -15.49
CA GLN A 195 -19.49 -1.52 -15.06
C GLN A 195 -19.40 -0.31 -16.00
N LYS A 196 -18.21 -0.02 -16.56
CA LYS A 196 -18.04 1.06 -17.53
C LYS A 196 -18.79 0.81 -18.84
N GLN A 197 -18.81 -0.44 -19.32
CA GLN A 197 -19.56 -0.83 -20.53
C GLN A 197 -21.08 -0.72 -20.37
N VAL A 198 -21.59 -0.89 -19.14
CA VAL A 198 -23.01 -0.71 -18.83
C VAL A 198 -23.34 0.78 -18.75
N ALA A 199 -22.51 1.59 -18.08
CA ALA A 199 -22.72 3.04 -17.94
C ALA A 199 -22.55 3.83 -19.25
N SER A 200 -21.87 3.29 -20.26
CA SER A 200 -21.70 3.92 -21.58
C SER A 200 -22.80 3.56 -22.59
N LYS A 201 -23.79 2.75 -22.20
CA LYS A 201 -24.89 2.30 -23.05
C LYS A 201 -26.22 3.01 -22.79
N ASP A 202 -26.23 3.96 -21.86
CA ASP A 202 -27.33 4.89 -21.58
C ASP A 202 -27.02 6.28 -22.19
#